data_AF-A0A9Q3BYI2-F1
#
_entry.id   AF-A0A9Q3BYI2-F1
#
_cell.length_a   1.000
_cell.length_b   1.000
_cell.length_c   1.000
_cell.angle_alpha   90.00
_cell.angle_beta   90.00
_cell.angle_gamma   90.00
#
_symmetry.space_group_name_H-M   'P 1'
#
loop_
_entity.id
_entity.type
_entity.pdbx_description
1 polymer ?
#
loop_
_entity_poly.entity_id
_entity_poly.type
_entity_poly.pdbx_seq_one_letter_code
_entity_poly.pdbx_strand_id
1 'polypeptide(L)'
;MLGTKTAFSTANNPQTGCLEEWVIQNLEDIIRKLCVNEIKYKEHEVYTHYWVMLLPEVQLGDNTSVHSVTGKKPAILEKEWNTLLPVDYLKKILLSVHPTAKDFQKMWKIEFDNEEKCILEAKVQKKNRYDKIHKEPDIKEEE
;
A
#
# COMPACT_ATOMS: atom_id res chain seq x y z
N MET A 1 9.87 32.68 -4.53
CA MET A 1 8.95 31.82 -3.76
C MET A 1 7.79 31.49 -4.67
N LEU A 2 7.52 30.21 -4.99
CA LEU A 2 6.24 29.83 -5.60
C LEU A 2 5.15 30.30 -4.62
N GLY A 3 4.07 30.92 -5.09
CA GLY A 3 3.03 31.57 -4.25
C GLY A 3 2.20 30.62 -3.38
N THR A 4 2.82 29.64 -2.75
CA THR A 4 2.21 28.66 -1.86
C THR A 4 2.01 29.26 -0.48
N LYS A 5 0.79 29.10 0.05
CA LYS A 5 0.46 29.48 1.43
C LYS A 5 1.02 28.41 2.36
N THR A 6 1.90 28.79 3.27
CA THR A 6 2.39 27.89 4.32
C THR A 6 1.33 27.74 5.41
N ALA A 7 1.03 26.51 5.78
CA ALA A 7 0.17 26.16 6.91
C ALA A 7 1.01 25.39 7.93
N PHE A 8 0.93 25.78 9.20
CA PHE A 8 1.65 25.13 10.29
C PHE A 8 0.64 24.62 11.31
N SER A 9 0.85 23.40 11.79
CA SER A 9 0.14 22.87 12.95
C SER A 9 0.38 23.73 14.18
N THR A 10 -0.63 23.83 15.05
CA THR A 10 -0.42 24.40 16.38
C THR A 10 0.49 23.49 17.20
N ALA A 11 1.31 24.07 18.08
CA ALA A 11 2.24 23.30 18.90
C ALA A 11 1.50 22.23 19.72
N ASN A 12 1.98 20.99 19.67
CA ASN A 12 1.38 19.81 20.33
C ASN A 12 -0.06 19.48 19.92
N ASN A 13 -0.57 20.08 18.84
CA ASN A 13 -1.89 19.77 18.29
C ASN A 13 -1.78 19.72 16.76
N PRO A 14 -1.50 18.52 16.20
CA PRO A 14 -1.30 18.39 14.76
C PRO A 14 -2.57 18.87 14.01
N GLN A 15 -2.41 19.90 13.17
CA GLN A 15 -3.38 20.28 12.14
C GLN A 15 -3.07 19.62 10.79
N THR A 16 -1.93 18.92 10.68
CA THR A 16 -1.86 17.70 9.86
C THR A 16 -3.05 16.88 10.32
N GLY A 17 -4.13 16.97 9.57
CA GLY A 17 -5.42 16.46 9.99
C GLY A 17 -5.25 14.99 10.28
N CYS A 18 -6.15 14.45 11.10
CA CYS A 18 -6.20 13.02 11.38
C CYS A 18 -6.08 12.14 10.11
N LEU A 19 -6.39 12.71 8.94
CA LEU A 19 -6.21 12.11 7.61
C LEU A 19 -4.74 11.88 7.22
N GLU A 20 -3.87 12.89 7.22
CA GLU A 20 -2.46 12.72 6.83
C GLU A 20 -1.74 11.74 7.76
N GLU A 21 -2.00 11.84 9.06
CA GLU A 21 -1.43 10.92 10.04
C GLU A 21 -1.94 9.47 9.84
N TRP A 22 -3.21 9.31 9.47
CA TRP A 22 -3.79 8.01 9.12
C TRP A 22 -3.18 7.41 7.85
N VAL A 23 -2.83 8.25 6.87
CA VAL A 23 -2.12 7.82 5.65
C VAL A 23 -0.69 7.40 5.99
N ILE A 24 0.03 8.20 6.78
CA ILE A 24 1.40 7.87 7.22
C ILE A 24 1.44 6.53 7.95
N GLN A 25 0.54 6.33 8.92
CA GLN A 25 0.45 5.05 9.65
C GLN A 25 0.13 3.86 8.73
N ASN A 26 -0.70 4.06 7.70
CA ASN A 26 -1.02 3.03 6.73
C ASN A 26 0.20 2.62 5.90
N LEU A 27 0.95 3.62 5.41
CA LEU A 27 2.16 3.40 4.63
C LEU A 27 3.25 2.73 5.48
N GLU A 28 3.41 3.15 6.74
CA GLU A 28 4.35 2.51 7.67
C GLU A 28 4.01 1.03 7.90
N ASP A 29 2.73 0.69 8.10
CA ASP A 29 2.32 -0.70 8.32
C ASP A 29 2.57 -1.57 7.08
N ILE A 30 2.34 -1.03 5.87
CA ILE A 30 2.63 -1.74 4.62
C ILE A 30 4.14 -1.98 4.51
N ILE A 31 4.96 -0.94 4.71
CA ILE A 31 6.43 -1.05 4.67
C ILE A 31 6.93 -2.08 5.69
N ARG A 32 6.44 -2.04 6.94
CA ARG A 32 6.84 -2.99 7.99
C ARG A 32 6.53 -4.43 7.59
N LYS A 33 5.38 -4.68 6.95
CA LYS A 33 5.00 -6.04 6.52
C LYS A 33 5.81 -6.53 5.34
N LEU A 34 6.07 -5.66 4.36
CA LEU A 34 6.96 -5.99 3.25
C LEU A 34 8.38 -6.27 3.74
N CYS A 35 8.87 -5.50 4.71
CA CYS A 35 10.17 -5.75 5.35
C CYS A 35 10.20 -7.04 6.19
N VAL A 36 9.09 -7.45 6.82
CA VAL A 36 9.04 -8.69 7.61
C VAL A 36 8.92 -9.92 6.71
N ASN A 37 8.20 -9.81 5.60
CA ASN A 37 7.97 -10.88 4.66
C ASN A 37 9.12 -11.06 3.67
N GLU A 38 10.36 -10.68 4.04
CA GLU A 38 11.58 -10.84 3.25
C GLU A 38 11.51 -12.13 2.44
N ILE A 39 11.20 -12.01 1.15
CA ILE A 39 11.41 -13.10 0.24
C ILE A 39 12.91 -13.28 0.26
N LYS A 40 13.34 -14.36 0.91
CA LYS A 40 14.74 -14.78 1.07
C LYS A 40 15.31 -15.15 -0.31
N TYR A 41 15.47 -14.17 -1.20
CA TYR A 41 16.29 -14.36 -2.38
C TYR A 41 17.74 -14.09 -1.97
N LYS A 42 18.37 -15.13 -1.38
CA LYS A 42 19.82 -15.25 -1.36
C LYS A 42 20.23 -15.90 -2.68
N GLU A 43 20.21 -15.15 -3.77
CA GLU A 43 20.97 -15.54 -4.96
C GLU A 43 22.45 -15.29 -4.66
N HIS A 44 23.05 -16.19 -3.88
CA HIS A 44 24.46 -16.22 -3.47
C HIS A 44 25.08 -14.97 -2.82
N GLU A 45 24.49 -13.78 -2.86
CA GLU A 45 25.03 -12.56 -2.24
C GLU A 45 23.93 -11.67 -1.65
N VAL A 46 24.35 -10.93 -0.63
CA VAL A 46 23.58 -10.23 0.41
C VAL A 46 22.75 -9.07 -0.15
N TYR A 47 21.44 -9.26 -0.36
CA TYR A 47 20.53 -8.12 -0.55
C TYR A 47 19.32 -8.20 0.39
N THR A 48 19.53 -7.77 1.64
CA THR A 48 18.44 -7.31 2.50
C THR A 48 17.82 -6.09 1.81
N HIS A 49 16.54 -6.15 1.46
CA HIS A 49 15.87 -5.02 0.80
C HIS A 49 15.73 -3.89 1.84
N TYR A 50 16.49 -2.81 1.68
CA TYR A 50 16.30 -1.60 2.50
C TYR A 50 14.89 -1.04 2.23
N TRP A 51 14.19 -0.60 3.27
CA TRP A 51 12.84 -0.03 3.16
C TRP A 51 12.73 1.11 2.12
N VAL A 52 13.83 1.83 1.89
CA VAL A 52 13.92 2.89 0.88
C VAL A 52 13.69 2.35 -0.54
N MET A 53 14.16 1.13 -0.82
CA MET A 53 13.98 0.48 -2.11
C MET A 53 12.52 0.04 -2.34
N LEU A 54 11.76 -0.16 -1.26
CA LEU A 54 10.34 -0.56 -1.32
C LEU A 54 9.41 0.64 -1.53
N LEU A 55 9.87 1.89 -1.34
CA LEU A 55 9.02 3.08 -1.45
C LEU A 55 8.29 3.21 -2.80
N PRO A 56 8.93 2.98 -3.96
CA PRO A 56 8.24 3.05 -5.24
C PRO A 56 7.12 2.00 -5.37
N GLU A 57 7.37 0.79 -4.87
CA GLU A 57 6.39 -0.31 -4.88
C GLU A 57 5.20 0.01 -3.99
N VAL A 58 5.45 0.49 -2.77
CA VAL A 58 4.41 0.92 -1.83
C VAL A 58 3.57 2.06 -2.40
N GLN A 59 4.20 3.06 -3.02
CA GLN A 59 3.50 4.18 -3.65
C GLN A 59 2.62 3.71 -4.82
N LEU A 60 3.11 2.77 -5.63
CA LEU A 60 2.37 2.20 -6.74
C LEU A 60 1.19 1.33 -6.25
N GLY A 61 1.44 0.49 -5.23
CA GLY A 61 0.43 -0.34 -4.59
C GLY A 61 -0.70 0.49 -3.98
N ASP A 62 -0.37 1.54 -3.21
CA ASP A 62 -1.37 2.42 -2.60
C ASP A 62 -2.23 3.12 -3.67
N ASN A 63 -1.59 3.71 -4.69
CA ASN A 63 -2.25 4.43 -5.78
C ASN A 63 -3.17 3.56 -6.65
N THR A 64 -2.85 2.26 -6.78
CA THR A 64 -3.61 1.31 -7.59
C THR A 64 -4.61 0.48 -6.77
N SER A 65 -4.57 0.59 -5.44
CA SER A 65 -5.49 -0.09 -4.55
C SER A 65 -6.84 0.63 -4.48
N VAL A 66 -7.93 -0.13 -4.31
CA VAL A 66 -9.26 0.45 -4.12
C VAL A 66 -9.37 1.02 -2.71
N HIS A 67 -9.67 2.31 -2.62
CA HIS A 67 -9.87 3.00 -1.35
C HIS A 67 -11.25 2.66 -0.76
N SER A 68 -11.34 2.37 0.54
CA SER A 68 -12.55 1.80 1.18
C SER A 68 -13.75 2.75 1.19
N VAL A 69 -13.52 4.06 1.33
CA VAL A 69 -14.62 5.04 1.44
C VAL A 69 -15.12 5.46 0.06
N THR A 70 -14.20 5.64 -0.89
CA THR A 70 -14.54 6.20 -2.21
C THR A 70 -14.85 5.12 -3.25
N GLY A 71 -14.50 3.86 -2.99
CA GLY A 71 -14.65 2.74 -3.92
C GLY A 71 -13.82 2.88 -5.20
N LYS A 72 -12.95 3.89 -5.27
CA LYS A 72 -12.12 4.22 -6.43
C LYS A 72 -10.65 4.15 -6.05
N LYS A 73 -9.78 3.96 -7.05
CA LYS A 73 -8.33 3.98 -6.88
C LYS A 73 -7.84 5.43 -6.78
N PRO A 74 -6.89 5.78 -5.89
CA PRO A 74 -6.34 7.14 -5.82
C PRO A 74 -5.82 7.66 -7.16
N ALA A 75 -5.15 6.81 -7.96
CA ALA A 75 -4.67 7.19 -9.30
C ALA A 75 -5.80 7.69 -10.23
N ILE A 76 -6.98 7.06 -10.14
CA ILE A 76 -8.15 7.45 -10.93
C ILE A 76 -8.73 8.77 -10.43
N LEU A 77 -8.69 9.02 -9.12
CA LEU A 77 -9.20 10.27 -8.54
C LEU A 77 -8.30 11.47 -8.85
N GLU A 78 -6.98 11.26 -8.85
CA GLU A 78 -6.01 12.34 -9.08
C GLU A 78 -5.79 12.62 -10.57
N LYS A 79 -5.68 11.56 -11.38
CA LYS A 79 -5.20 11.65 -12.76
C LYS A 79 -6.22 11.18 -13.80
N GLU A 80 -7.36 10.63 -13.38
CA GLU A 80 -8.39 10.03 -14.25
C GLU A 80 -7.95 8.77 -15.01
N TRP A 81 -6.71 8.29 -14.82
CA TRP A 81 -6.21 7.05 -15.43
C TRP A 81 -5.51 6.16 -14.40
N ASN A 82 -5.59 4.85 -14.59
CA ASN A 82 -4.90 3.87 -13.76
C ASN A 82 -3.61 3.42 -14.46
N THR A 83 -2.51 3.37 -13.72
CA THR A 83 -1.24 2.83 -14.23
C THR A 83 -1.39 1.36 -14.55
N LEU A 84 -0.94 0.96 -15.74
CA LEU A 84 -0.88 -0.44 -16.15
C LEU A 84 0.27 -1.11 -15.41
N LEU A 85 -0.04 -2.18 -14.67
CA LEU A 85 0.98 -2.92 -13.92
C LEU A 85 1.67 -3.93 -14.87
N PRO A 86 2.94 -4.28 -14.64
CA PRO A 86 3.62 -5.32 -15.41
C PRO A 86 2.82 -6.65 -15.45
N VAL A 87 2.10 -6.96 -14.37
CA VAL A 87 1.21 -8.14 -14.27
C VAL A 87 0.07 -8.11 -15.29
N ASP A 88 -0.45 -6.93 -15.64
CA ASP A 88 -1.52 -6.77 -16.64
C ASP A 88 -1.05 -7.20 -18.04
N TYR A 89 0.25 -7.07 -18.32
CA TYR A 89 0.87 -7.49 -19.58
C TYR A 89 1.24 -8.98 -19.59
N LEU A 90 1.63 -9.54 -18.43
CA LEU A 90 2.00 -10.96 -18.30
C LEU A 90 0.83 -11.93 -18.56
N LYS A 91 -0.42 -11.46 -18.52
CA LYS A 91 -1.60 -12.32 -18.74
C LYS A 91 -1.91 -12.61 -20.22
N LYS A 92 -1.35 -11.88 -21.19
CA LYS A 92 -1.82 -11.96 -22.58
C LYS A 92 -1.07 -12.98 -23.45
N ILE A 93 0.26 -13.05 -23.41
CA ILE A 93 1.05 -13.96 -24.25
C ILE A 93 2.40 -14.23 -23.56
N LEU A 94 2.51 -15.29 -22.75
CA LEU A 94 3.83 -15.82 -22.41
C LEU A 94 4.18 -16.92 -23.41
N LEU A 95 4.90 -16.57 -24.48
CA LEU A 95 5.72 -17.58 -25.14
C LEU A 95 6.72 -18.09 -24.10
N SER A 96 6.84 -19.41 -23.94
CA SER A 96 7.89 -19.99 -23.11
C SER A 96 9.24 -19.84 -23.83
N VAL A 97 9.83 -18.64 -23.77
CA VAL A 97 11.09 -18.34 -24.45
C VAL A 97 12.25 -19.13 -23.83
N HIS A 98 12.22 -19.35 -22.50
CA HIS A 98 13.28 -20.06 -21.78
C HIS A 98 12.74 -20.69 -20.47
N PRO A 99 13.21 -21.87 -20.03
CA PRO A 99 12.81 -22.47 -18.76
C PRO A 99 13.01 -21.54 -17.55
N THR A 100 14.08 -20.75 -17.53
CA THR A 100 14.32 -19.74 -16.48
C THR A 100 13.22 -18.68 -16.43
N ALA A 101 12.66 -18.27 -17.57
CA ALA A 101 11.55 -17.30 -17.59
C ALA A 101 10.28 -17.87 -16.94
N LYS A 102 10.07 -19.19 -17.03
CA LYS A 102 8.96 -19.89 -16.36
C LYS A 102 9.15 -19.91 -14.85
N ASP A 103 10.39 -20.05 -14.37
CA ASP A 103 10.69 -20.01 -12.95
C ASP A 103 10.57 -18.58 -12.39
N PHE A 104 11.07 -17.56 -13.10
CA PHE A 104 10.82 -16.15 -12.77
C PHE A 104 9.33 -15.82 -12.70
N GLN A 105 8.51 -16.36 -13.61
CA GLN A 105 7.06 -16.14 -13.57
C GLN A 105 6.41 -16.73 -12.31
N LYS A 106 6.82 -17.93 -11.88
CA LYS A 106 6.31 -18.53 -10.65
C LYS A 106 6.73 -17.70 -9.44
N MET A 107 7.97 -17.21 -9.42
CA MET A 107 8.47 -16.35 -8.34
C MET A 107 7.68 -15.06 -8.25
N TRP A 108 7.48 -14.38 -9.39
CA TRP A 108 6.66 -13.17 -9.46
C TRP A 108 5.26 -13.41 -8.92
N LYS A 109 4.62 -14.52 -9.28
CA LYS A 109 3.28 -14.86 -8.73
C LYS A 109 3.29 -15.00 -7.21
N ILE A 110 4.29 -15.69 -6.66
CA ILE A 110 4.43 -15.87 -5.20
C ILE A 110 4.63 -14.51 -4.52
N GLU A 111 5.44 -13.63 -5.11
CA GLU A 111 5.66 -12.27 -4.60
C GLU A 111 4.37 -11.46 -4.58
N PHE A 112 3.65 -11.40 -5.70
CA PHE A 112 2.37 -10.70 -5.79
C PHE A 112 1.33 -11.26 -4.81
N ASP A 113 1.22 -12.58 -4.71
CA ASP A 113 0.29 -13.21 -3.77
C ASP A 113 0.65 -12.86 -2.31
N ASN A 114 1.94 -12.71 -2.00
CA ASN A 114 2.41 -12.31 -0.67
C ASN A 114 2.20 -10.82 -0.42
N GLU A 115 2.47 -9.97 -1.39
CA GLU A 115 2.23 -8.52 -1.32
C GLU A 115 0.74 -8.23 -1.08
N GLU A 116 -0.14 -8.88 -1.86
CA GLU A 116 -1.59 -8.76 -1.67
C GLU A 116 -2.02 -9.18 -0.25
N LYS A 117 -1.47 -10.28 0.27
CA LYS A 117 -1.70 -10.71 1.66
C LYS A 117 -1.20 -9.67 2.67
N CYS A 118 -0.01 -9.11 2.49
CA CYS A 118 0.53 -8.06 3.37
C CYS A 118 -0.42 -6.88 3.46
N ILE A 119 -0.89 -6.41 2.30
CA ILE A 119 -1.80 -5.28 2.17
C ILE A 119 -3.14 -5.60 2.84
N LEU A 120 -3.71 -6.79 2.61
CA LEU A 120 -4.96 -7.21 3.23
C LEU A 120 -4.83 -7.30 4.76
N GLU A 121 -3.79 -7.93 5.26
CA GLU A 121 -3.54 -8.01 6.69
C GLU A 121 -3.32 -6.63 7.30
N ALA A 122 -2.65 -5.70 6.60
CA ALA A 122 -2.45 -4.32 7.07
C ALA A 122 -3.80 -3.62 7.22
N LYS A 123 -4.67 -3.77 6.23
CA LYS A 123 -6.05 -3.25 6.26
C LYS A 123 -6.86 -3.84 7.41
N VAL A 124 -6.76 -5.15 7.66
CA VAL A 124 -7.47 -5.79 8.78
C VAL A 124 -6.95 -5.31 10.13
N GLN A 125 -5.63 -5.26 10.33
CA GLN A 125 -5.04 -4.75 11.56
C GLN A 125 -5.44 -3.31 11.83
N LYS A 126 -5.46 -2.47 10.78
CA LYS A 126 -5.92 -1.10 10.83
C LYS A 126 -7.37 -0.99 11.27
N LYS A 127 -8.28 -1.76 10.67
CA LYS A 127 -9.68 -1.83 11.08
C LYS A 127 -9.81 -2.22 12.56
N ASN A 128 -9.11 -3.27 12.98
CA ASN A 128 -9.12 -3.73 14.37
C ASN A 128 -8.61 -2.68 15.36
N ARG A 129 -7.64 -1.83 14.98
CA ARG A 129 -7.18 -0.72 15.83
C ARG A 129 -8.25 0.38 15.94
N TYR A 130 -8.90 0.72 14.83
CA TYR A 130 -9.98 1.69 14.81
C TYR A 130 -11.15 1.25 15.70
N ASP A 131 -11.63 0.03 15.51
CA ASP A 131 -12.77 -0.55 16.24
C ASP A 131 -12.50 -0.69 17.75
N LYS A 132 -11.23 -0.86 18.16
CA LYS A 132 -10.85 -0.89 19.59
C LYS A 132 -10.95 0.47 20.27
N ILE A 133 -10.66 1.54 19.53
CA ILE A 133 -10.57 2.91 20.06
C ILE A 133 -11.92 3.62 19.94
N HIS A 134 -12.65 3.37 18.85
CA HIS A 134 -13.93 4.02 18.57
C HIS A 134 -15.08 3.12 19.01
N LYS A 135 -15.83 3.58 20.01
CA LYS A 135 -17.16 3.06 20.31
C LYS A 135 -18.16 3.95 19.59
N GLU A 136 -19.05 3.35 18.82
CA GLU A 136 -20.17 4.10 18.23
C GLU A 136 -20.99 4.71 19.38
N PRO A 137 -21.33 6.01 19.31
CA PRO A 137 -22.19 6.61 20.31
C PRO A 137 -23.59 5.99 20.22
N ASP A 138 -24.14 5.57 21.35
CA ASP A 138 -25.54 5.17 21.48
C ASP A 138 -26.41 6.43 21.32
N ILE A 139 -26.71 6.78 20.07
CA ILE A 139 -27.66 7.84 19.76
C ILE A 139 -29.05 7.21 19.90
N LYS A 140 -29.66 7.40 21.08
CA LYS A 140 -31.09 7.14 21.25
C LYS A 140 -31.83 8.30 20.58
N GLU A 141 -32.53 8.01 19.50
CA GLU A 141 -33.51 8.93 18.93
C GLU A 141 -34.64 9.08 19.99
N GLU A 142 -34.70 10.24 20.64
CA GLU A 142 -35.86 10.60 21.46
C GLU A 142 -37.01 10.96 20.51
N GLU A 143 -38.03 10.09 20.46
CA GLU A 143 -39.33 10.33 19.81
C GLU A 143 -40.16 11.41 20.53
#